data_AF-A0A3M0I887-F1
#
_entry.id   AF-A0A3M0I887-F1
#
_cell.length_a   1.000
_cell.length_b   1.000
_cell.length_c   1.000
_cell.angle_alpha   90.00
_cell.angle_beta   90.00
_cell.angle_gamma   90.00
#
_symmetry.space_group_name_H-M   'P 1'
#
loop_
_entity.id
_entity.type
_entity.pdbx_description
1 polymer ?
#
loop_
_entity_poly.entity_id
_entity_poly.type
_entity_poly.pdbx_seq_one_letter_code
_entity_poly.pdbx_strand_id
1 'polypeptide(L)' 'MRYAQGGGLTDEWRAFREKLRMEAAERFVLGEENVVIAHDLRVGVRSVQ' A
#
# COMPACT_ATOMS: atom_id res chain seq x y z
N MET A 1 23.43 -17.65 -4.32
CA MET A 1 22.11 -17.22 -3.78
C MET A 1 21.59 -16.11 -4.69
N ARG A 2 20.49 -16.34 -5.40
CA ARG A 2 20.07 -15.56 -6.59
C ARG A 2 18.91 -14.64 -6.25
N TYR A 3 19.19 -13.54 -5.57
CA TYR A 3 18.26 -12.40 -5.55
C TYR A 3 18.80 -11.40 -6.57
N ALA A 4 17.97 -11.03 -7.54
CA ALA A 4 18.35 -10.02 -8.52
C ALA A 4 18.77 -8.75 -7.78
N GLN A 5 19.98 -8.26 -8.06
CA GLN A 5 20.53 -7.02 -7.55
C GLN A 5 19.82 -5.86 -8.26
N GLY A 6 18.59 -5.60 -7.83
CA GLY A 6 17.68 -4.61 -8.41
C GLY A 6 16.31 -4.85 -7.79
N GLY A 7 16.04 -4.15 -6.69
CA GLY A 7 14.88 -4.35 -5.80
C GLY A 7 13.63 -4.77 -6.56
N GLY A 8 13.27 -6.05 -6.40
CA GLY A 8 12.45 -6.84 -7.31
C GLY A 8 10.97 -6.50 -7.39
N LEU A 9 10.64 -5.24 -7.68
CA LEU A 9 9.32 -4.82 -8.11
C LEU A 9 9.48 -4.07 -9.42
N THR A 10 8.78 -4.56 -10.45
CA THR A 10 8.65 -3.83 -11.71
C THR A 10 8.11 -2.43 -11.41
N ASP A 11 8.44 -1.45 -12.25
CA ASP A 11 8.00 -0.06 -12.04
C ASP A 11 6.48 0.08 -11.89
N GLU A 12 5.74 -0.81 -12.54
CA GLU A 12 4.28 -0.96 -12.40
C GLU A 12 3.87 -1.29 -10.97
N TRP A 13 4.53 -2.26 -10.33
CA TRP A 13 4.24 -2.60 -8.94
C TRP A 13 4.65 -1.51 -7.95
N ARG A 14 5.71 -0.74 -8.28
CA ARG A 14 6.10 0.44 -7.50
C ARG A 14 5.02 1.51 -7.57
N ALA A 15 4.56 1.84 -8.78
CA ALA A 15 3.49 2.80 -9.00
C ALA A 15 2.17 2.37 -8.33
N PHE A 16 1.84 1.08 -8.39
CA PHE A 16 0.65 0.53 -7.71
C PHE A 16 0.70 0.76 -6.20
N ARG A 17 1.85 0.49 -5.56
CA ARG A 17 2.00 0.73 -4.12
C ARG A 17 2.00 2.20 -3.75
N GLU A 18 2.56 3.05 -4.61
CA GLU A 18 2.53 4.48 -4.36
C GLU A 18 1.10 5.01 -4.40
N LYS A 19 0.32 4.58 -5.40
CA LYS A 19 -1.11 4.90 -5.47
C LYS A 19 -1.86 4.43 -4.22
N LEU A 20 -1.62 3.19 -3.79
CA LEU A 20 -2.22 2.63 -2.57
C LEU A 20 -1.87 3.47 -1.32
N ARG A 21 -0.62 3.94 -1.23
CA ARG A 21 -0.15 4.79 -0.12
C ARG A 21 -0.87 6.13 -0.09
N MET A 22 -1.02 6.77 -1.24
CA MET A 22 -1.70 8.06 -1.35
C MET A 22 -3.18 7.94 -0.98
N GLU A 23 -3.87 6.91 -1.47
CA GLU A 23 -5.29 6.69 -1.16
C GLU A 23 -5.51 6.39 0.34
N ALA A 24 -4.61 5.61 0.95
CA ALA A 24 -4.65 5.40 2.39
C ALA A 24 -4.39 6.70 3.17
N ALA A 25 -3.43 7.52 2.73
CA ALA A 25 -3.10 8.80 3.38
C ALA A 25 -4.28 9.79 3.36
N GLU A 26 -4.99 9.89 2.25
CA GLU A 26 -6.20 10.71 2.14
C GLU A 26 -7.27 10.29 3.16
N ARG A 27 -7.51 8.99 3.30
CA ARG A 27 -8.49 8.45 4.26
C ARG A 27 -8.07 8.63 5.71
N PHE A 28 -6.76 8.54 5.99
CA PHE A 28 -6.24 8.87 7.33
C PHE A 28 -6.46 10.33 7.69
N VAL A 29 -6.29 11.27 6.74
CA VAL A 29 -6.60 12.69 6.96
C VAL A 29 -8.08 12.90 7.26
N LEU A 30 -8.96 12.10 6.66
CA LEU A 30 -10.40 12.10 6.96
C LEU A 30 -10.75 11.44 8.31
N GLY A 31 -9.77 10.79 8.97
CA GLY A 31 -9.97 10.13 10.26
C GLY A 31 -10.62 8.74 10.16
N GLU A 32 -10.56 8.09 9.00
CA GLU A 32 -11.07 6.71 8.83
C GLU A 32 -10.25 5.70 9.63
N GLU A 33 -10.90 4.66 10.15
CA GLU A 33 -10.22 3.59 10.88
C GLU A 33 -9.44 2.65 9.95
N ASN A 34 -8.32 2.11 10.43
CA ASN A 34 -7.46 1.19 9.67
C ASN A 34 -8.23 -0.02 9.11
N VAL A 35 -9.26 -0.52 9.80
CA VAL A 35 -10.07 -1.64 9.35
C VAL A 35 -10.90 -1.27 8.12
N VAL A 36 -11.46 -0.06 8.10
CA VAL A 36 -12.26 0.48 6.98
C VAL A 36 -11.37 0.71 5.76
N ILE A 37 -10.23 1.39 5.97
CA ILE A 37 -9.24 1.64 4.91
C ILE A 37 -8.73 0.33 4.31
N ALA A 38 -8.38 -0.64 5.17
CA ALA A 38 -7.89 -1.94 4.72
C ALA A 38 -8.95 -2.72 3.92
N HIS A 39 -10.21 -2.71 4.37
CA HIS A 39 -11.32 -3.35 3.67
C HIS A 39 -11.50 -2.75 2.26
N ASP A 40 -11.55 -1.42 2.17
CA ASP A 40 -11.85 -0.74 0.92
C ASP A 40 -10.70 -0.84 -0.10
N LEU A 41 -9.46 -0.78 0.40
CA LEU A 41 -8.26 -0.99 -0.41
C LEU A 41 -7.97 -2.47 -0.69
N ARG A 42 -8.75 -3.39 -0.12
CA ARG A 42 -8.58 -4.86 -0.22
C ARG A 42 -7.19 -5.34 0.20
N VAL A 43 -6.66 -4.77 1.28
CA VAL A 43 -5.38 -5.13 1.88
C VAL A 43 -5.55 -5.62 3.31
N GLY A 44 -4.54 -6.28 3.84
CA GLY A 44 -4.54 -6.63 5.27
C GLY A 44 -4.34 -5.40 6.14
N VAL A 45 -4.98 -5.34 7.31
CA VAL A 45 -4.87 -4.24 8.29
C VAL A 45 -3.42 -3.88 8.63
N ARG A 46 -2.53 -4.87 8.75
CA ARG A 46 -1.09 -4.64 8.98
C ARG A 46 -0.39 -3.82 7.90
N SER A 47 -0.98 -3.72 6.71
CA SER A 47 -0.42 -2.97 5.59
C SER A 47 -0.71 -1.47 5.67
N VAL A 48 -1.68 -1.09 6.52
CA VAL A 48 -2.13 0.29 6.73
C VAL A 48 -1.96 0.72 8.20
N GLN A 49 -1.25 -0.06 9.01
CA GLN A 49 -0.85 0.31 10.37
C GLN A 49 0.46 1.12 10.37
#